data_AF-A0A662SV40-F1
#
_entry.id   AF-A0A662SV40-F1
#
_cell.length_a   1.000
_cell.length_b   1.000
_cell.length_c   1.000
_cell.angle_alpha   90.00
_cell.angle_beta   90.00
_cell.angle_gamma   90.00
#
_symmetry.space_group_name_H-M   'P 1'
#
loop_
_entity.id
_entity.type
_entity.pdbx_description
1 polymer ?
#
loop_
_entity_poly.entity_id
_entity_poly.type
_entity_poly.pdbx_seq_one_letter_code
_entity_poly.pdbx_strand_id
1 'polypeptide(L)'
;MQEIERELLRDKAAYSTMICGLSGCRWLIARDKGRKAAIMVYSSLKIPLAACYGDLELAKRALKALQYPAVRVHTLEPISLSAVESHKLIRMKLEKQPAEPRAQIARRAGEKDIPLLDRFYRRYGVESWDPSQAKEGVYYMIAVSGAVVSAAGTHCMSTQHSVAVVGNVLTAPEYRGRGYARAVLSQLLAEL
;
A
#
# COMPACT_ATOMS: atom_id res chain seq x y z
N MET A 1 8.15 -19.91 6.86
CA MET A 1 8.15 -18.46 6.64
C MET A 1 9.54 -17.92 6.32
N GLN A 2 10.58 -18.18 7.13
CA GLN A 2 11.95 -17.66 6.93
C GLN A 2 12.53 -17.86 5.52
N GLU A 3 12.28 -19.00 4.88
CA GLU A 3 12.74 -19.26 3.51
C GLU A 3 12.09 -18.31 2.49
N ILE A 4 10.76 -18.15 2.56
CA ILE A 4 9.98 -17.26 1.68
C ILE A 4 10.39 -15.81 1.93
N GLU A 5 10.56 -15.42 3.19
CA GLU A 5 11.02 -14.08 3.57
C GLU A 5 12.35 -13.74 2.89
N ARG A 6 13.34 -14.64 2.92
CA ARG A 6 14.61 -14.46 2.20
C ARG A 6 14.44 -14.30 0.69
N GLU A 7 13.45 -14.96 0.09
CA GLU A 7 13.16 -14.84 -1.33
C GLU A 7 12.50 -13.51 -1.67
N LEU A 8 11.52 -13.06 -0.87
CA LEU A 8 10.87 -11.76 -1.05
C LEU A 8 11.89 -10.62 -0.96
N LEU A 9 12.86 -10.72 -0.04
CA LEU A 9 13.88 -9.70 0.16
C LEU A 9 14.88 -9.55 -1.00
N ARG A 10 14.92 -10.49 -1.96
CA ARG A 10 15.76 -10.36 -3.17
C ARG A 10 15.30 -9.24 -4.09
N ASP A 11 14.01 -8.95 -4.11
CA ASP A 11 13.44 -7.82 -4.84
C ASP A 11 12.41 -7.10 -3.97
N LYS A 12 12.92 -6.16 -3.16
CA LYS A 12 12.10 -5.37 -2.25
C LYS A 12 11.05 -4.52 -2.96
N ALA A 13 11.28 -4.11 -4.20
CA ALA A 13 10.31 -3.30 -4.96
C ALA A 13 9.13 -4.17 -5.45
N ALA A 14 9.44 -5.38 -5.90
CA ALA A 14 8.47 -6.38 -6.33
C ALA A 14 7.57 -6.88 -5.19
N TYR A 15 8.14 -7.07 -4.00
CA TYR A 15 7.43 -7.72 -2.90
C TYR A 15 7.16 -6.82 -1.70
N SER A 16 7.30 -5.50 -1.87
CA SER A 16 7.17 -4.51 -0.80
C SER A 16 5.92 -4.71 0.07
N THR A 17 4.75 -4.89 -0.53
CA THR A 17 3.49 -5.15 0.20
C THR A 17 3.58 -6.39 1.10
N MET A 18 4.19 -7.47 0.61
CA MET A 18 4.37 -8.71 1.38
C MET A 18 5.46 -8.56 2.46
N ILE A 19 6.53 -7.83 2.16
CA ILE A 19 7.64 -7.59 3.10
C ILE A 19 7.20 -6.72 4.27
N CYS A 20 6.41 -5.68 3.98
CA CYS A 20 5.92 -4.79 5.03
C CYS A 20 4.99 -5.53 5.99
N GLY A 21 4.10 -6.36 5.45
CA GLY A 21 2.97 -6.86 6.20
C GLY A 21 2.01 -5.71 6.57
N LEU A 22 0.79 -6.07 6.90
CA LEU A 22 -0.18 -5.16 7.50
C LEU A 22 -0.72 -5.81 8.77
N SER A 23 -0.99 -5.03 9.81
CA SER A 23 -1.67 -5.58 10.98
C SER A 23 -3.00 -6.22 10.55
N GLY A 24 -3.27 -7.42 11.07
CA GLY A 24 -4.45 -8.20 10.67
C GLY A 24 -4.37 -8.88 9.30
N CYS A 25 -3.21 -8.89 8.62
CA CYS A 25 -3.04 -9.70 7.42
C CYS A 25 -2.98 -11.20 7.75
N ARG A 26 -3.57 -12.03 6.89
CA ARG A 26 -3.52 -13.49 6.98
C ARG A 26 -2.54 -14.03 5.94
N TRP A 27 -1.64 -14.90 6.39
CA TRP A 27 -0.67 -15.57 5.53
C TRP A 27 -1.08 -17.01 5.23
N LEU A 28 -0.93 -17.40 3.97
CA LEU A 28 -1.08 -18.77 3.51
C LEU A 28 0.17 -19.19 2.75
N ILE A 29 0.59 -20.44 2.97
CA ILE A 29 1.60 -21.09 2.15
C ILE A 29 0.96 -22.31 1.51
N ALA A 30 0.93 -22.34 0.20
CA ALA A 30 0.51 -23.49 -0.57
C ALA A 30 1.73 -24.25 -1.08
N ARG A 31 1.69 -25.58 -1.01
CA ARG A 31 2.76 -26.48 -1.49
C ARG A 31 2.16 -27.62 -2.28
N ASP A 32 2.73 -27.95 -3.44
CA ASP A 32 2.32 -29.09 -4.25
C ASP A 32 3.49 -29.62 -5.09
N LYS A 33 3.92 -30.87 -4.87
CA LYS A 33 4.99 -31.56 -5.62
C LYS A 33 6.25 -30.70 -5.83
N GLY A 34 6.77 -30.10 -4.75
CA GLY A 34 7.96 -29.23 -4.78
C GLY A 34 7.70 -27.78 -5.21
N ARG A 35 6.51 -27.47 -5.73
CA ARG A 35 6.08 -26.10 -6.03
C ARG A 35 5.59 -25.42 -4.76
N LYS A 36 5.81 -24.12 -4.66
CA LYS A 36 5.40 -23.30 -3.51
C LYS A 36 4.80 -21.98 -3.95
N ALA A 37 3.81 -21.52 -3.18
CA ALA A 37 3.26 -20.20 -3.30
C ALA A 37 3.01 -19.61 -1.92
N ALA A 38 3.28 -18.31 -1.77
CA ALA A 38 2.92 -17.55 -0.58
C ALA A 38 1.86 -16.52 -0.93
N ILE A 39 0.85 -16.41 -0.07
CA ILE A 39 -0.27 -15.48 -0.25
C ILE A 39 -0.44 -14.71 1.04
N MET A 40 -0.38 -13.39 0.96
CA MET A 40 -0.74 -12.49 2.06
C MET A 40 -2.06 -11.82 1.73
N VAL A 41 -3.08 -12.02 2.57
CA VAL A 41 -4.42 -11.42 2.40
C VAL A 41 -4.64 -10.35 3.45
N TYR A 42 -4.95 -9.14 3.02
CA TYR A 42 -5.39 -8.02 3.86
C TYR A 42 -6.87 -7.73 3.58
N SER A 43 -7.72 -8.01 4.57
CA SER A 43 -9.18 -8.05 4.41
C SER A 43 -9.92 -6.84 4.97
N SER A 44 -9.24 -5.86 5.54
CA SER A 44 -9.88 -4.66 6.11
C SER A 44 -10.37 -3.68 5.04
N LEU A 45 -9.90 -3.81 3.80
CA LEU A 45 -10.36 -3.01 2.66
C LEU A 45 -11.75 -3.45 2.19
N LYS A 46 -12.48 -2.53 1.55
CA LYS A 46 -13.77 -2.80 0.89
C LYS A 46 -13.71 -4.00 -0.06
N ILE A 47 -12.62 -4.11 -0.80
CA ILE A 47 -12.26 -5.33 -1.55
C ILE A 47 -10.92 -5.82 -1.00
N PRO A 48 -10.86 -7.02 -0.40
CA PRO A 48 -9.63 -7.58 0.14
C PRO A 48 -8.48 -7.56 -0.87
N LEU A 49 -7.27 -7.33 -0.39
CA LEU A 49 -6.05 -7.36 -1.17
C LEU A 49 -5.29 -8.66 -0.89
N ALA A 50 -4.97 -9.41 -1.92
CA ALA A 50 -4.06 -10.56 -1.88
C ALA A 50 -2.76 -10.23 -2.62
N ALA A 51 -1.63 -10.27 -1.94
CA ALA A 51 -0.32 -10.23 -2.58
C ALA A 51 0.26 -11.64 -2.66
N CYS A 52 0.76 -12.03 -3.84
CA CYS A 52 1.19 -13.40 -4.11
C CYS A 52 2.65 -13.49 -4.55
N TYR A 53 3.31 -14.58 -4.17
CA TYR A 53 4.68 -14.96 -4.55
C TYR A 53 4.73 -16.44 -4.95
N GLY A 54 5.59 -16.79 -5.91
CA GLY A 54 5.84 -18.17 -6.34
C GLY A 54 4.88 -18.66 -7.41
N ASP A 55 4.51 -19.95 -7.36
CA ASP A 55 3.64 -20.59 -8.36
C ASP A 55 2.22 -19.97 -8.36
N LEU A 56 1.90 -19.28 -9.45
CA LEU A 56 0.68 -18.51 -9.62
C LEU A 56 -0.59 -19.37 -9.71
N GLU A 57 -0.51 -20.56 -10.31
CA GLU A 57 -1.65 -21.49 -10.37
C GLU A 57 -1.94 -22.11 -9.01
N LEU A 58 -0.89 -22.37 -8.22
CA LEU A 58 -1.03 -22.82 -6.84
C LEU A 58 -1.59 -21.71 -5.94
N ALA A 59 -1.15 -20.45 -6.12
CA ALA A 59 -1.71 -19.29 -5.43
C ALA A 59 -3.20 -19.10 -5.74
N LYS A 60 -3.58 -19.24 -7.02
CA LYS A 60 -4.97 -19.19 -7.49
C LYS A 60 -5.85 -20.25 -6.84
N ARG A 61 -5.40 -21.50 -6.74
CA ARG A 61 -6.14 -22.57 -6.06
C ARG A 61 -6.33 -22.26 -4.57
N ALA A 62 -5.27 -21.79 -3.92
CA ALA A 62 -5.33 -21.38 -2.51
C ALA A 62 -6.32 -20.22 -2.29
N LEU A 63 -6.30 -19.20 -3.15
CA LEU A 63 -7.23 -18.07 -3.08
C LEU A 63 -8.69 -18.49 -3.29
N LYS A 64 -8.97 -19.38 -4.26
CA LYS A 64 -10.31 -19.93 -4.49
C LYS A 64 -10.85 -20.65 -3.25
N ALA A 65 -9.99 -21.35 -2.51
CA ALA A 65 -10.38 -22.03 -1.27
C ALA A 65 -10.78 -21.06 -0.14
N LEU A 66 -10.41 -19.78 -0.22
CA LEU A 66 -10.78 -18.77 0.77
C LEU A 66 -12.21 -18.23 0.60
N GLN A 67 -12.86 -18.53 -0.53
CA GLN A 67 -14.27 -18.20 -0.80
C GLN A 67 -14.62 -16.71 -0.65
N TYR A 68 -13.68 -15.80 -0.92
CA TYR A 68 -14.01 -14.38 -1.01
C TYR A 68 -14.87 -14.11 -2.25
N PRO A 69 -15.94 -13.29 -2.14
CA PRO A 69 -16.77 -12.93 -3.30
C PRO A 69 -15.99 -12.12 -4.35
N ALA A 70 -15.02 -11.31 -3.90
CA ALA A 70 -14.06 -10.60 -4.74
C ALA A 70 -12.75 -10.40 -3.97
N VAL A 71 -11.62 -10.41 -4.68
CA VAL A 71 -10.28 -10.12 -4.13
C VAL A 71 -9.43 -9.43 -5.18
N ARG A 72 -8.74 -8.35 -4.81
CA ARG A 72 -7.70 -7.73 -5.64
C ARG A 72 -6.42 -8.51 -5.50
N VAL A 73 -5.81 -8.91 -6.61
CA VAL A 73 -4.59 -9.70 -6.60
C VAL A 73 -3.42 -8.87 -7.10
N HIS A 74 -2.38 -8.72 -6.28
CA HIS A 74 -1.10 -8.14 -6.65
C HIS A 74 -0.10 -9.26 -6.93
N THR A 75 0.31 -9.37 -8.18
CA THR A 75 1.36 -10.29 -8.68
C THR A 75 2.34 -9.51 -9.56
N LEU A 76 3.54 -10.05 -9.77
CA LEU A 76 4.49 -9.49 -10.75
C LEU A 76 4.12 -9.87 -12.18
N GLU A 77 3.73 -11.11 -12.38
CA GLU A 77 3.29 -11.63 -13.66
C GLU A 77 1.76 -11.53 -13.76
N PRO A 78 1.21 -11.21 -14.95
CA PRO A 78 -0.22 -11.23 -15.17
C PRO A 78 -0.77 -12.63 -14.88
N ILE A 79 -1.72 -12.70 -13.96
CA ILE A 79 -2.47 -13.92 -13.70
C ILE A 79 -3.77 -13.85 -14.50
N SER A 80 -4.11 -14.91 -15.25
CA SER A 80 -5.45 -15.05 -15.84
C SER A 80 -6.36 -15.75 -14.84
N LEU A 81 -7.18 -14.96 -14.15
CA LEU A 81 -8.33 -15.47 -13.40
C LEU A 81 -9.58 -15.10 -14.20
N SER A 82 -10.44 -16.09 -14.47
CA SER A 82 -11.81 -15.81 -14.89
C SER A 82 -12.43 -14.86 -13.84
N ALA A 83 -12.91 -13.69 -14.29
CA ALA A 83 -13.51 -12.63 -13.47
C ALA A 83 -12.56 -11.76 -12.63
N VAL A 84 -11.30 -11.54 -13.05
CA VAL A 84 -10.40 -10.56 -12.41
C VAL A 84 -9.97 -9.47 -13.38
N GLU A 85 -10.20 -8.22 -13.00
CA GLU A 85 -9.62 -7.06 -13.68
C GLU A 85 -8.13 -6.95 -13.34
N SER A 86 -7.28 -7.26 -14.31
CA SER A 86 -5.83 -7.09 -14.17
C SER A 86 -5.43 -5.65 -14.46
N HIS A 87 -4.78 -5.00 -13.50
CA HIS A 87 -4.18 -3.69 -13.69
C HIS A 87 -2.66 -3.84 -13.69
N LYS A 88 -2.00 -3.35 -14.75
CA LYS A 88 -0.53 -3.33 -14.81
C LYS A 88 -0.02 -2.26 -13.85
N LEU A 89 0.73 -2.69 -12.83
CA LEU A 89 1.39 -1.78 -11.89
C LEU A 89 2.83 -1.52 -12.34
N ILE A 90 3.24 -0.25 -12.35
CA ILE A 90 4.66 0.12 -12.44
C ILE A 90 5.16 0.29 -11.02
N ARG A 91 6.05 -0.61 -10.59
CA ARG A 91 6.73 -0.50 -9.30
C ARG A 91 7.94 0.42 -9.45
N MET A 92 7.99 1.46 -8.63
CA MET A 92 9.12 2.38 -8.57
C MET A 92 9.80 2.25 -7.21
N LYS A 93 11.12 2.31 -7.21
CA LYS A 93 11.96 2.38 -6.01
C LYS A 93 12.69 3.71 -6.02
N LEU A 94 12.66 4.40 -4.89
CA LEU A 94 13.47 5.59 -4.68
C LEU A 94 14.85 5.15 -4.17
N GLU A 95 15.90 5.46 -4.92
CA GLU A 95 17.28 5.09 -4.54
C GLU A 95 18.01 6.22 -3.81
N LYS A 96 17.62 7.47 -4.09
CA LYS A 96 18.18 8.66 -3.49
C LYS A 96 17.05 9.54 -2.99
N GLN A 97 17.13 9.97 -1.73
CA GLN A 97 16.15 10.92 -1.19
C GLN A 97 16.17 12.22 -2.01
N PRO A 98 14.99 12.79 -2.31
CA PRO A 98 14.91 14.10 -2.94
C PRO A 98 15.54 15.16 -2.02
N ALA A 99 15.99 16.27 -2.60
CA ALA A 99 16.45 17.42 -1.82
C ALA A 99 15.35 17.88 -0.85
N GLU A 100 15.77 18.45 0.28
CA GLU A 100 14.85 18.81 1.36
C GLU A 100 13.67 19.68 0.91
N PRO A 101 12.49 19.50 1.51
CA PRO A 101 11.30 20.24 1.12
C PRO A 101 11.49 21.74 1.38
N ARG A 102 11.33 22.57 0.34
CA ARG A 102 11.43 24.03 0.49
C ARG A 102 10.21 24.68 1.16
N ALA A 103 9.08 23.98 1.31
CA ALA A 103 7.83 24.55 1.82
C ALA A 103 7.24 23.72 2.97
N GLN A 104 6.96 24.38 4.11
CA GLN A 104 6.38 23.82 5.33
C GLN A 104 4.83 23.79 5.33
N ILE A 105 4.17 23.96 4.19
CA ILE A 105 2.70 24.01 4.14
C ILE A 105 2.04 22.67 4.52
N ALA A 106 2.77 21.56 4.36
CA ALA A 106 2.33 20.24 4.76
C ALA A 106 2.83 19.95 6.18
N ARG A 107 1.94 19.42 7.02
CA ARG A 107 2.27 19.00 8.38
C ARG A 107 2.09 17.50 8.56
N ARG A 108 2.85 16.94 9.49
CA ARG A 108 2.67 15.57 9.97
C ARG A 108 1.23 15.41 10.50
N ALA A 109 0.55 14.35 10.10
CA ALA A 109 -0.72 13.95 10.67
C ALA A 109 -0.48 13.07 11.91
N GLY A 110 -1.17 13.38 13.01
CA GLY A 110 -1.17 12.55 14.22
C GLY A 110 -2.45 11.71 14.33
N GLU A 111 -2.56 10.91 15.39
CA GLU A 111 -3.74 10.06 15.65
C GLU A 111 -5.06 10.86 15.68
N LYS A 112 -5.03 12.08 16.22
CA LYS A 112 -6.19 13.00 16.25
C LYS A 112 -6.67 13.43 14.86
N ASP A 113 -5.81 13.34 13.84
CA ASP A 113 -6.13 13.71 12.47
C ASP A 113 -6.71 12.54 11.64
N ILE A 114 -6.67 11.30 12.15
CA ILE A 114 -7.20 10.13 11.43
C ILE A 114 -8.66 10.32 10.99
N PRO A 115 -9.58 10.87 11.81
CA PRO A 115 -10.94 11.15 11.36
C PRO A 115 -11.02 12.18 10.22
N LEU A 116 -10.08 13.13 10.14
CA LEU A 116 -10.02 14.10 9.04
C LEU A 116 -9.53 13.44 7.75
N LEU A 117 -8.50 12.59 7.83
CA LEU A 117 -8.00 11.79 6.71
C LEU A 117 -9.06 10.81 6.21
N ASP A 118 -9.77 10.14 7.12
CA ASP A 118 -10.83 9.19 6.76
C ASP A 118 -11.96 9.88 5.99
N ARG A 119 -12.44 11.04 6.47
CA ARG A 119 -13.41 11.85 5.72
C ARG A 119 -12.90 12.26 4.35
N PHE A 120 -11.62 12.64 4.25
CA PHE A 120 -11.00 13.06 3.00
C PHE A 120 -10.94 11.94 1.97
N TYR A 121 -10.35 10.78 2.32
CA TYR A 121 -10.21 9.67 1.39
C TYR A 121 -11.56 9.05 1.00
N ARG A 122 -12.51 8.94 1.94
CA ARG A 122 -13.88 8.48 1.64
C ARG A 122 -14.61 9.43 0.70
N ARG A 123 -14.51 10.75 0.90
CA ARG A 123 -15.12 11.76 0.03
C ARG A 123 -14.70 11.59 -1.44
N TYR A 124 -13.45 11.20 -1.67
CA TYR A 124 -12.90 11.01 -3.03
C TYR A 124 -12.86 9.54 -3.48
N GLY A 125 -13.56 8.65 -2.77
CA GLY A 125 -13.75 7.26 -3.20
C GLY A 125 -12.48 6.41 -3.24
N VAL A 126 -11.48 6.68 -2.40
CA VAL A 126 -10.24 5.91 -2.37
C VAL A 126 -10.50 4.55 -1.71
N GLU A 127 -10.71 3.52 -2.52
CA GLU A 127 -11.09 2.18 -2.04
C GLU A 127 -9.94 1.40 -1.38
N SER A 128 -8.70 1.86 -1.53
CA SER A 128 -7.50 1.30 -0.90
C SER A 128 -7.18 1.91 0.47
N TRP A 129 -8.04 2.80 0.97
CA TRP A 129 -7.87 3.47 2.26
C TRP A 129 -8.41 2.60 3.41
N ASP A 130 -7.60 2.47 4.46
CA ASP A 130 -8.01 1.96 5.77
C ASP A 130 -7.38 2.86 6.85
N PRO A 131 -8.14 3.32 7.87
CA PRO A 131 -7.60 4.14 8.96
C PRO A 131 -6.38 3.54 9.68
N SER A 132 -6.25 2.21 9.72
CA SER A 132 -5.08 1.54 10.32
C SER A 132 -3.78 1.90 9.60
N GLN A 133 -3.84 2.22 8.29
CA GLN A 133 -2.66 2.66 7.53
C GLN A 133 -2.08 3.96 8.09
N ALA A 134 -2.92 4.91 8.51
CA ALA A 134 -2.46 6.15 9.14
C ALA A 134 -2.12 5.99 10.62
N LYS A 135 -2.67 4.97 11.29
CA LYS A 135 -2.30 4.64 12.66
C LYS A 135 -0.91 4.00 12.74
N GLU A 136 -0.58 3.12 11.80
CA GLU A 136 0.65 2.33 11.78
C GLU A 136 1.76 2.95 10.92
N GLY A 137 1.39 3.88 10.04
CA GLY A 137 2.29 4.51 9.07
C GLY A 137 2.55 5.99 9.30
N VAL A 138 3.31 6.59 8.38
CA VAL A 138 3.60 8.03 8.34
C VAL A 138 2.68 8.71 7.33
N TYR A 139 2.03 9.80 7.75
CA TYR A 139 1.16 10.63 6.91
C TYR A 139 1.49 12.11 7.05
N TYR A 140 1.42 12.81 5.92
CA TYR A 140 1.48 14.26 5.84
C TYR A 140 0.26 14.79 5.13
N MET A 141 -0.22 15.95 5.57
CA MET A 141 -1.39 16.59 4.99
C MET A 141 -1.31 18.11 4.96
N ILE A 142 -2.10 18.69 4.07
CA ILE A 142 -2.38 20.12 3.98
C ILE A 142 -3.87 20.28 4.25
N ALA A 143 -4.21 21.19 5.16
CA ALA A 143 -5.58 21.56 5.46
C ALA A 143 -5.81 23.04 5.17
N VAL A 144 -6.96 23.35 4.57
CA VAL A 144 -7.42 24.72 4.31
C VAL A 144 -8.77 24.87 4.99
N SER A 145 -8.92 25.90 5.83
CA SER A 145 -10.16 26.15 6.59
C SER A 145 -10.66 24.92 7.36
N GLY A 146 -9.74 24.16 7.96
CA GLY A 146 -10.06 22.97 8.77
C GLY A 146 -10.36 21.69 7.98
N ALA A 147 -10.38 21.73 6.64
CA ALA A 147 -10.58 20.55 5.79
C ALA A 147 -9.28 20.12 5.13
N VAL A 148 -9.00 18.81 5.09
CA VAL A 148 -7.86 18.26 4.34
C VAL A 148 -8.10 18.46 2.85
N VAL A 149 -7.12 19.04 2.18
CA VAL A 149 -7.15 19.30 0.73
C VAL A 149 -6.09 18.51 -0.03
N SER A 150 -5.04 18.05 0.67
CA SER A 150 -4.03 17.15 0.11
C SER A 150 -3.46 16.29 1.21
N ALA A 151 -3.20 15.02 0.91
CA ALA A 151 -2.51 14.11 1.81
C ALA A 151 -1.65 13.12 1.02
N ALA A 152 -0.63 12.60 1.69
CA ALA A 152 0.16 11.46 1.25
C ALA A 152 0.59 10.68 2.48
N GLY A 153 0.77 9.38 2.35
CA GLY A 153 1.30 8.57 3.44
C GLY A 153 1.85 7.25 2.96
N THR A 154 1.83 6.28 3.86
CA THR A 154 2.28 4.92 3.57
C THR A 154 1.08 3.97 3.53
N HIS A 155 1.08 3.07 2.56
CA HIS A 155 0.16 1.92 2.55
C HIS A 155 0.56 0.92 3.63
N CYS A 156 1.86 0.66 3.76
CA CYS A 156 2.45 -0.26 4.73
C CYS A 156 3.94 0.04 4.89
N MET A 157 4.52 -0.38 6.01
CA MET A 157 5.93 -0.17 6.34
C MET A 157 6.50 -1.40 7.06
N SER A 158 7.79 -1.69 6.84
CA SER A 158 8.58 -2.58 7.69
C SER A 158 9.88 -1.89 8.04
N THR A 159 10.03 -1.54 9.31
CA THR A 159 11.27 -1.01 9.88
C THR A 159 12.37 -2.07 9.86
N GLN A 160 12.04 -3.32 10.18
CA GLN A 160 12.95 -4.47 10.16
C GLN A 160 13.64 -4.65 8.80
N HIS A 161 12.93 -4.40 7.69
CA HIS A 161 13.46 -4.58 6.34
C HIS A 161 13.79 -3.28 5.62
N SER A 162 13.62 -2.13 6.29
CA SER A 162 13.81 -0.79 5.72
C SER A 162 13.03 -0.61 4.41
N VAL A 163 11.73 -0.91 4.46
CA VAL A 163 10.81 -0.75 3.32
C VAL A 163 9.60 0.06 3.76
N ALA A 164 9.27 1.10 3.00
CA ALA A 164 8.02 1.83 3.12
C ALA A 164 7.35 1.90 1.75
N VAL A 165 6.07 1.51 1.67
CA VAL A 165 5.27 1.64 0.46
C VAL A 165 4.52 2.95 0.51
N VAL A 166 5.01 3.95 -0.22
CA VAL A 166 4.33 5.25 -0.36
C VAL A 166 3.03 5.05 -1.14
N GLY A 167 1.96 5.69 -0.66
CA GLY A 167 0.62 5.53 -1.17
C GLY A 167 -0.30 6.65 -0.76
N ASN A 168 -1.57 6.51 -1.12
CA ASN A 168 -2.64 7.45 -0.74
C ASN A 168 -2.30 8.91 -1.07
N VAL A 169 -1.56 9.15 -2.15
CA VAL A 169 -1.25 10.50 -2.61
C VAL A 169 -2.50 11.06 -3.28
N LEU A 170 -3.19 11.97 -2.62
CA LEU A 170 -4.41 12.56 -3.11
C LEU A 170 -4.41 14.06 -2.87
N THR A 171 -4.72 14.82 -3.91
CA THR A 171 -5.06 16.24 -3.82
C THR A 171 -6.47 16.44 -4.36
N ALA A 172 -7.30 17.11 -3.57
CA ALA A 172 -8.64 17.54 -3.93
C ALA A 172 -8.64 18.26 -5.29
N PRO A 173 -9.55 17.93 -6.24
CA PRO A 173 -9.53 18.47 -7.60
C PRO A 173 -9.36 19.99 -7.70
N GLU A 174 -9.99 20.73 -6.78
CA GLU A 174 -10.07 22.19 -6.71
C GLU A 174 -8.74 22.82 -6.26
N TYR A 175 -7.85 22.00 -5.69
CA TYR A 175 -6.54 22.38 -5.14
C TYR A 175 -5.37 21.80 -5.96
N ARG A 176 -5.65 21.12 -7.08
CA ARG A 176 -4.61 20.63 -8.01
C ARG A 176 -3.91 21.79 -8.72
N GLY A 177 -2.73 21.52 -9.30
CA GLY A 177 -1.90 22.53 -9.97
C GLY A 177 -1.14 23.48 -9.03
N ARG A 178 -1.30 23.35 -7.71
CA ARG A 178 -0.68 24.23 -6.69
C ARG A 178 0.58 23.66 -6.04
N GLY A 179 1.08 22.52 -6.53
CA GLY A 179 2.25 21.84 -5.95
C GLY A 179 1.97 21.09 -4.63
N TYR A 180 0.71 20.93 -4.20
CA TYR A 180 0.37 20.33 -2.91
C TYR A 180 0.77 18.87 -2.80
N ALA A 181 0.54 18.05 -3.84
CA ALA A 181 1.01 16.67 -3.89
C ALA A 181 2.53 16.59 -3.68
N ARG A 182 3.29 17.48 -4.34
CA ARG A 182 4.75 17.58 -4.17
C ARG A 182 5.11 17.95 -2.73
N ALA A 183 4.41 18.91 -2.13
CA ALA A 183 4.70 19.34 -0.75
C ALA A 183 4.48 18.22 0.28
N VAL A 184 3.35 17.51 0.23
CA VAL A 184 3.10 16.37 1.15
C VAL A 184 4.06 15.22 0.91
N LEU A 185 4.38 14.91 -0.36
CA LEU A 185 5.34 13.86 -0.71
C LEU A 185 6.75 14.19 -0.28
N SER A 186 7.21 15.43 -0.50
CA SER A 186 8.56 15.83 -0.09
C SER A 186 8.74 15.71 1.42
N GLN A 187 7.76 16.15 2.21
CA GLN A 187 7.82 16.00 3.67
C GLN A 187 7.79 14.54 4.11
N LEU A 188 6.90 13.72 3.51
CA LEU A 188 6.84 12.29 3.78
C LEU A 188 8.18 11.59 3.46
N LEU A 189 8.76 11.84 2.28
CA LEU A 189 10.00 11.22 1.83
C LEU A 189 11.24 11.71 2.59
N ALA A 190 11.19 12.88 3.21
CA ALA A 190 12.25 13.37 4.08
C ALA A 190 12.25 12.68 5.46
N GLU A 191 11.08 12.21 5.91
CA GLU A 191 10.98 11.46 7.18
C GLU A 191 11.31 9.97 7.02
N LEU A 192 10.94 9.37 5.87
CA LEU A 192 11.15 7.94 5.57
C LEU A 192 12.60 7.60 5.21
#